data_AF-A0A5C6BTC3-F1
#
_entry.id   AF-A0A5C6BTC3-F1
#
_cell.length_a   1.000
_cell.length_b   1.000
_cell.length_c   1.000
_cell.angle_alpha   90.00
_cell.angle_beta   90.00
_cell.angle_gamma   90.00
#
_symmetry.space_group_name_H-M   'P 1'
#
loop_
_entity.id
_entity.type
_entity.pdbx_description
1 polymer ?
#
loop_
_entity_poly.entity_id
_entity_poly.type
_entity_poly.pdbx_seq_one_letter_code
_entity_poly.pdbx_strand_id
1 'polypeptide(L)'
;MDNFVEPLGMTILIRKDENRQVTKGGIVLPDQAEIPTITGRIVEVSAQIERDDDFPVRKYDKVLFNPKHAIPVDLESDNVLFVVPIEDVVAVFRRAPDRAPTASSTDEDASDRLDGDDFEE
;
A
#
# COMPACT_ATOMS: atom_id res chain seq x y z
N MET A 1 19.54 -7.27 27.47
CA MET A 1 18.12 -6.84 27.55
C MET A 1 17.76 -6.44 26.15
N ASP A 2 16.77 -7.10 25.54
CA ASP A 2 16.23 -6.64 24.27
C ASP A 2 15.33 -5.43 24.57
N ASN A 3 15.78 -4.24 24.18
CA ASN A 3 14.98 -3.04 24.34
C ASN A 3 13.93 -3.00 23.22
N PHE A 4 12.66 -2.80 23.58
CA PHE A 4 11.58 -2.61 22.61
C PHE A 4 10.84 -1.30 22.90
N VAL A 5 10.22 -0.74 21.86
CA VAL A 5 9.49 0.53 21.95
C VAL A 5 8.00 0.23 21.92
N GLU A 6 7.30 0.63 22.96
CA GLU A 6 5.84 0.49 23.07
C GLU A 6 5.18 1.86 22.81
N PRO A 7 4.37 2.00 21.74
CA PRO A 7 3.63 3.23 21.48
C PRO A 7 2.45 3.39 22.45
N LEU A 8 2.24 4.61 22.94
CA LEU A 8 1.18 4.95 23.90
C LEU A 8 0.10 5.83 23.27
N GLY A 9 -1.11 5.80 23.83
CA GLY A 9 -2.24 6.59 23.34
C GLY A 9 -2.71 6.14 21.95
N MET A 10 -3.19 7.08 21.13
CA MET A 10 -3.63 6.81 19.75
C MET A 10 -2.47 6.90 18.75
N THR A 11 -1.36 6.19 19.02
CA THR A 11 -0.16 6.17 18.17
C THR A 11 0.27 4.75 17.80
N ILE A 12 1.01 4.63 16.70
CA ILE A 12 1.60 3.38 16.23
C ILE A 12 3.08 3.56 15.93
N LEU A 13 3.85 2.48 16.04
CA LEU A 13 5.27 2.45 15.70
C LEU A 13 5.42 1.92 14.27
N ILE A 14 6.00 2.72 13.39
CA ILE A 14 6.21 2.41 11.97
C ILE A 14 7.71 2.37 11.68
N ARG A 15 8.15 1.33 10.97
CA ARG A 15 9.46 1.32 10.30
C ARG A 15 9.26 1.82 8.87
N LYS A 16 9.99 2.86 8.48
CA LYS A 16 9.90 3.43 7.12
C LYS A 16 10.51 2.46 6.09
N ASP A 17 9.85 2.33 4.93
CA ASP A 17 10.41 1.57 3.80
C ASP A 17 11.54 2.37 3.12
N GLU A 18 12.56 1.67 2.64
CA GLU A 18 13.64 2.28 1.84
C GLU A 18 13.11 2.92 0.55
N ASN A 19 13.73 4.03 0.14
CA ASN A 19 13.34 4.68 -1.11
C ASN A 19 13.79 3.85 -2.32
N ARG A 20 12.86 3.61 -3.25
CA ARG A 20 13.16 2.86 -4.47
C ARG A 20 13.57 3.83 -5.57
N GLN A 21 14.87 4.12 -5.65
CA GLN A 21 15.46 5.05 -6.61
C GLN A 21 15.44 4.56 -8.08
N VAL A 22 15.17 3.28 -8.29
CA VAL A 22 15.19 2.65 -9.61
C VAL A 22 13.78 2.21 -9.99
N THR A 23 13.25 2.83 -11.05
CA THR A 23 12.01 2.37 -11.69
C THR A 23 12.22 0.99 -12.32
N LYS A 24 11.15 0.21 -12.54
CA LYS A 24 11.26 -1.15 -13.14
C LYS A 24 12.00 -1.21 -14.49
N GLY A 25 12.17 -0.06 -15.17
CA GLY A 25 12.91 0.08 -16.42
C GLY A 25 14.38 0.48 -16.29
N GLY A 26 14.96 0.52 -15.08
CA GLY A 26 16.39 0.83 -14.88
C GLY A 26 16.75 2.33 -14.95
N ILE A 27 15.74 3.20 -15.04
CA ILE A 27 15.96 4.66 -15.02
C ILE A 27 16.11 5.10 -13.57
N VAL A 28 17.24 5.75 -13.28
CA VAL A 28 17.53 6.42 -12.02
C VAL A 28 16.80 7.75 -12.02
N LEU A 29 15.93 7.95 -11.04
CA LEU A 29 15.19 9.20 -10.88
C LEU A 29 16.09 10.24 -10.20
N PRO A 30 16.15 11.50 -10.67
CA PRO A 30 16.91 12.55 -9.99
C PRO A 30 16.30 12.87 -8.63
N ASP A 31 17.14 13.22 -7.65
CA ASP A 31 16.80 13.39 -6.23
C ASP A 31 15.57 14.29 -5.94
N GLN A 32 15.26 15.24 -6.82
CA GLN A 32 14.16 16.19 -6.66
C GLN A 32 12.78 15.63 -7.08
N ALA A 33 12.75 14.50 -7.78
CA ALA A 33 11.52 13.82 -8.22
C ALA A 33 11.21 12.56 -7.39
N GLU A 34 11.91 12.35 -6.26
CA GLU A 34 11.54 11.31 -5.31
C GLU A 34 10.15 11.59 -4.74
N ILE A 35 9.22 10.64 -4.92
CA ILE A 35 8.04 10.55 -4.07
C ILE A 35 8.58 10.25 -2.67
N PRO A 36 8.41 11.13 -1.67
CA PRO A 36 8.85 10.82 -0.31
C PRO A 36 8.24 9.49 0.07
N THR A 37 9.04 8.54 0.56
CA THR A 37 8.53 7.25 1.04
C THR A 37 7.66 7.48 2.27
N ILE A 38 6.40 7.81 2.00
CA ILE A 38 5.30 7.94 2.95
C ILE A 38 4.69 6.57 3.27
N THR A 39 5.38 5.49 2.88
CA THR A 39 5.02 4.12 3.17
C THR A 39 5.94 3.52 4.21
N GLY A 40 5.38 2.71 5.08
CA GLY A 40 6.15 1.95 6.06
C GLY A 40 5.42 0.70 6.50
N ARG A 41 6.05 -0.06 7.38
CA ARG A 41 5.51 -1.26 8.00
C ARG A 41 5.28 -1.02 9.49
N ILE A 42 4.10 -1.42 9.98
CA ILE A 42 3.79 -1.36 11.41
C ILE A 42 4.67 -2.37 12.15
N VAL A 43 5.40 -1.89 13.15
CA VAL A 43 6.18 -2.70 14.08
C VAL A 43 5.32 -3.05 15.29
N GLU A 44 4.66 -2.04 15.86
CA GLU A 44 3.89 -2.17 17.09
C GLU A 44 2.65 -1.25 17.06
N VAL A 45 1.56 -1.69 17.69
CA VAL A 45 0.29 -0.95 17.78
C VAL A 45 0.01 -0.69 19.25
N SER A 46 -0.49 0.50 19.59
CA SER A 46 -0.82 0.78 20.98
C SER A 46 -2.01 -0.04 21.45
N ALA A 47 -2.06 -0.33 22.75
CA ALA A 47 -3.16 -1.08 23.36
C ALA A 47 -4.53 -0.39 23.24
N GLN A 48 -4.57 0.92 23.00
CA GLN A 48 -5.83 1.65 22.78
C GLN A 48 -6.38 1.37 21.38
N ILE A 49 -5.53 1.42 20.35
CA ILE A 49 -5.91 1.18 18.96
C ILE A 49 -6.27 -0.30 18.76
N GLU A 50 -5.54 -1.23 19.39
CA GLU A 50 -5.82 -2.66 19.27
C GLU A 50 -7.22 -3.05 19.79
N ARG A 51 -7.79 -2.26 20.70
CA ARG A 51 -9.14 -2.45 21.26
C ARG A 51 -10.23 -1.73 20.49
N ASP A 52 -9.86 -0.89 19.54
CA ASP A 52 -10.77 -0.04 18.79
C ASP A 52 -11.01 -0.64 17.39
N ASP A 53 -12.23 -1.14 17.16
CA ASP A 53 -12.61 -1.77 15.91
C ASP A 53 -12.65 -0.78 14.72
N ASP A 54 -12.68 0.53 14.99
CA ASP A 54 -12.67 1.56 13.95
C ASP A 54 -11.32 1.65 13.22
N PHE A 55 -10.25 1.12 13.84
CA PHE A 55 -8.90 1.12 13.28
C PHE A 55 -8.39 -0.31 13.04
N PRO A 56 -8.78 -0.95 11.91
CA PRO A 56 -8.41 -2.34 11.61
C PRO A 56 -6.97 -2.46 11.07
N VAL A 57 -6.01 -2.01 11.87
CA VAL A 57 -4.56 -2.07 11.63
C VAL A 57 -3.94 -3.21 12.43
N ARG A 58 -2.94 -3.87 11.87
CA ARG A 58 -2.23 -4.97 12.53
C ARG A 58 -0.72 -4.81 12.40
N LYS A 59 0.01 -5.47 13.30
CA LYS A 59 1.47 -5.60 13.18
C LYS A 59 1.80 -6.18 11.81
N TYR A 60 2.88 -5.68 11.22
CA TYR A 60 3.38 -6.02 9.90
C TYR A 60 2.55 -5.56 8.70
N ASP A 61 1.43 -4.87 8.92
CA ASP A 61 0.71 -4.23 7.83
C ASP A 61 1.59 -3.18 7.16
N LYS A 62 1.53 -3.14 5.83
CA LYS A 62 2.11 -2.06 5.06
C LYS A 62 1.09 -0.92 5.03
N VAL A 63 1.53 0.27 5.40
CA VAL A 63 0.66 1.45 5.53
C VAL A 63 1.20 2.64 4.76
N LEU A 64 0.28 3.49 4.35
CA LEU A 64 0.52 4.83 3.85
C LEU A 64 0.23 5.81 5.00
N PHE A 65 1.18 6.66 5.35
CA PHE A 65 1.03 7.60 6.45
C PHE A 65 1.61 8.97 6.11
N ASN A 66 1.08 10.00 6.74
CA ASN A 66 1.55 11.36 6.62
C ASN A 66 2.69 11.62 7.62
N PRO A 67 3.89 12.06 7.17
CA PRO A 67 5.03 12.23 8.07
C PRO A 67 4.99 13.52 8.92
N LYS A 68 3.95 14.38 8.79
CA LYS A 68 3.90 15.69 9.47
C LYS A 68 4.10 15.62 10.99
N HIS A 69 3.47 14.64 11.67
CA HIS A 69 3.58 14.47 13.12
C HIS A 69 4.35 13.20 13.51
N ALA A 70 5.16 12.67 12.58
CA ALA A 70 5.96 11.48 12.84
C ALA A 70 7.19 11.84 13.71
N ILE A 71 7.32 11.19 14.86
CA ILE A 71 8.44 11.41 15.79
C ILE A 71 9.49 10.32 15.54
N PRO A 72 10.73 10.66 15.12
CA PRO A 72 11.77 9.66 14.92
C PRO A 72 12.22 9.06 16.26
N VAL A 73 12.42 7.74 16.28
CA VAL A 73 12.90 7.00 17.45
C VAL A 73 14.25 6.37 17.13
N ASP A 74 15.23 6.64 18.00
CA ASP A 74 16.56 6.05 17.97
C ASP A 74 16.64 4.93 19.01
N LEU A 75 16.44 3.69 18.56
CA LEU A 75 16.53 2.48 19.40
C LEU A 75 17.83 1.70 19.12
N GLU A 76 18.29 1.67 17.86
CA GLU A 76 19.56 1.05 17.42
C GLU A 76 19.85 1.36 15.92
N SER A 77 21.12 1.19 15.52
CA SER A 77 21.81 1.86 14.39
C SER A 77 21.33 1.59 12.95
N ASP A 78 20.24 0.86 12.71
CA ASP A 78 19.82 0.51 11.33
C ASP A 78 18.31 0.53 11.09
N ASN A 79 17.51 0.84 12.13
CA ASN A 79 16.05 0.87 12.01
C ASN A 79 15.54 2.31 12.14
N VAL A 80 15.11 2.90 11.02
CA VAL A 80 14.44 4.20 11.04
C VAL A 80 12.98 4.00 11.51
N LEU A 81 12.80 4.10 12.82
CA LEU A 81 11.50 3.98 13.48
C LEU A 81 10.85 5.35 13.66
N PHE A 82 9.53 5.38 13.53
CA PHE A 82 8.71 6.56 13.75
C PHE A 82 7.50 6.21 14.59
N VAL A 83 7.22 7.04 15.60
CA VAL A 83 5.92 7.04 16.28
C VAL A 83 5.01 7.98 15.51
N VAL A 84 3.86 7.46 15.06
CA VAL A 84 2.91 8.19 14.21
C VAL A 84 1.52 8.11 14.82
N PRO A 85 0.80 9.24 14.95
CA PRO A 85 -0.61 9.23 15.32
C PRO A 85 -1.46 8.42 14.34
N ILE A 86 -2.46 7.68 14.83
CA ILE A 86 -3.32 6.86 13.96
C ILE A 86 -4.12 7.72 12.95
N GLU A 87 -4.42 8.97 13.30
CA GLU A 87 -5.08 9.95 12.42
C GLU A 87 -4.26 10.30 11.17
N ASP A 88 -2.93 10.17 11.23
CA ASP A 88 -2.04 10.41 10.11
C ASP A 88 -1.85 9.16 9.25
N VAL A 89 -2.41 8.01 9.63
CA VAL A 89 -2.40 6.79 8.84
C VAL A 89 -3.56 6.85 7.83
N VAL A 90 -3.20 7.01 6.56
CA VAL A 90 -4.16 7.26 5.48
C VAL A 90 -4.75 5.96 4.94
N ALA A 91 -3.94 4.90 4.83
CA ALA A 91 -4.40 3.64 4.26
C ALA A 91 -3.54 2.43 4.68
N VAL A 92 -4.15 1.25 4.65
CA VAL A 92 -3.48 -0.05 4.78
C VAL A 92 -3.49 -0.75 3.41
N PHE A 93 -2.33 -1.19 2.95
CA PHE A 93 -2.21 -1.99 1.73
C PHE A 93 -2.67 -3.43 2.01
N ARG A 94 -3.82 -3.82 1.46
CA ARG A 94 -4.32 -5.20 1.51
C ARG A 94 -4.12 -5.88 0.16
N ARG A 95 -3.68 -7.14 0.18
CA ARG A 95 -3.66 -7.97 -1.04
C ARG A 95 -5.10 -8.36 -1.36
N ALA A 96 -5.61 -7.99 -2.53
CA ALA A 96 -6.89 -8.50 -2.99
C ALA A 96 -6.82 -10.04 -3.07
N PRO A 97 -7.88 -10.77 -2.70
CA PRO A 97 -7.97 -12.17 -3.08
C PRO A 97 -7.86 -12.24 -4.60
N ASP A 98 -7.06 -13.18 -5.09
CA ASP A 98 -6.75 -13.35 -6.51
C ASP A 98 -8.07 -13.50 -7.29
N ARG A 99 -8.55 -12.39 -7.87
CA ARG A 99 -9.69 -12.45 -8.78
C ARG A 99 -9.13 -13.06 -10.05
N ALA A 100 -9.35 -14.36 -10.20
CA ALA A 100 -9.10 -15.08 -11.44
C ALA A 100 -9.56 -14.22 -12.63
N PRO A 101 -8.77 -14.12 -13.71
CA PRO A 101 -9.10 -13.29 -14.85
C PRO A 101 -10.46 -13.75 -15.39
N THR A 102 -11.49 -12.94 -15.16
CA THR A 102 -12.81 -13.20 -15.74
C THR A 102 -12.66 -12.95 -17.22
N ALA A 103 -12.61 -14.02 -18.02
CA ALA A 103 -12.69 -13.97 -19.46
C ALA A 103 -13.91 -13.13 -19.84
N SER A 104 -13.69 -11.93 -20.39
CA SER A 104 -14.74 -11.20 -21.07
C SER A 104 -14.99 -11.92 -22.38
N SER A 105 -15.99 -12.79 -22.37
CA SER A 105 -16.75 -13.17 -23.55
C SER A 105 -17.33 -11.89 -24.18
N THR A 106 -16.80 -11.50 -25.33
CA THR A 106 -17.55 -10.70 -26.30
C THR A 106 -17.99 -11.65 -27.39
N ASP A 107 -19.00 -12.46 -27.08
CA ASP A 107 -19.92 -13.00 -28.07
C ASP A 107 -21.09 -12.02 -28.09
N GLU A 108 -21.11 -11.10 -29.06
CA GLU A 108 -22.29 -10.39 -29.58
C GLU A 108 -21.84 -9.35 -30.62
N ASP A 109 -21.77 -9.77 -31.88
CA ASP A 109 -22.23 -8.94 -32.99
C ASP A 109 -22.93 -9.87 -34.00
N ALA A 110 -24.23 -10.00 -33.78
CA ALA A 110 -25.16 -10.55 -34.75
C ALA A 110 -25.45 -9.48 -35.81
N SER A 111 -25.80 -9.97 -37.00
CA SER A 111 -26.39 -9.26 -38.14
C SER A 111 -25.46 -8.40 -39.01
N ASP A 112 -24.92 -9.03 -40.04
CA ASP A 112 -25.12 -8.49 -41.39
C ASP A 112 -25.57 -9.64 -42.31
N ARG A 113 -26.90 -9.71 -42.49
CA ARG A 113 -27.55 -10.43 -43.58
C ARG A 113 -27.67 -9.46 -44.74
N LEU A 114 -26.90 -9.64 -45.81
CA LEU A 114 -27.16 -9.28 -47.21
C LEU A 114 -26.00 -9.92 -48.02
N ASP A 115 -26.13 -10.64 -49.12
CA ASP A 115 -27.25 -11.01 -49.98
C ASP A 115 -26.92 -12.37 -50.61
N GLY A 116 -27.96 -13.12 -50.93
CA GLY A 116 -27.86 -14.42 -51.57
C GLY A 116 -27.25 -14.34 -52.97
N ASP A 117 -26.56 -15.43 -53.31
CA ASP A 117 -26.32 -15.85 -54.68
C ASP A 117 -27.60 -15.70 -55.51
N ASP A 118 -27.51 -14.99 -56.63
CA ASP A 118 -28.37 -15.21 -57.79
C ASP A 118 -27.47 -15.32 -59.03
N PHE A 119 -27.15 -16.57 -59.34
CA PHE A 119 -26.62 -17.04 -60.61
C PHE A 119 -27.80 -17.46 -61.49
N GLU A 120 -27.90 -16.91 -62.70
CA GLU A 120 -28.47 -17.42 -63.98
C GLU A 120 -28.66 -16.20 -64.90
N GLU A 121 -28.28 -16.12 -66.19
CA GLU A 121 -27.92 -17.06 -67.25
C GLU A 121 -26.83 -16.43 -68.15
#